data_AF-L7VXZ1-F1
#
_entry.id   AF-L7VXZ1-F1
#
_cell.length_a   1.000
_cell.length_b   1.000
_cell.length_c   1.000
_cell.angle_alpha   90.00
_cell.angle_beta   90.00
_cell.angle_gamma   90.00
#
_symmetry.space_group_name_H-M   'P 1'
#
loop_
_entity.id
_entity.type
_entity.pdbx_description
1 polymer ?
#
loop_
_entity_poly.entity_id
_entity_poly.type
_entity_poly.pdbx_seq_one_letter_code
_entity_poly.pdbx_strand_id
1 'polypeptide(L)'
;MHRNALVTLGLGLCFSTLSGCAKRPYYSGFYFDSPPLVETDRSIMVRHLDAVLESQKLKKITMVTPDKGVQSLYPRDETSPGTTDWIPLPLLFTAYFVLDAKYRGLEIDLWAKTEAEGFTPVSAIHDLDGTVRLEMGTPVRELTPSPEDLPTKESLRARYQVGPIDDGDRSWQPLELYSLAQALSLLHPDELAVLRGVRFVRNARSLDASKRGSKHKIRATYFGTIRGEAAKKDAREIHLFDANAASDSALFIGEPSRPLPIPTMVLLHEIGHAIADYVRIDAYRTYNELTDSYNLQVDKWNASLRDPNVTESARTEQSEQFELSKKRMKESSEYLAMVKQRYKQDLGPVLTAFQTVRGPDKGPTDYGQTDLEESFAECFALAKADPQALRRIYPALPDWFATYEHLGPVRSVLRQGP
;
A
#
# COMPACT_ATOMS: atom_id res chain seq x y z
N MET A 1 34.43 15.45 -38.25
CA MET A 1 33.01 15.77 -37.98
C MET A 1 32.54 14.86 -36.85
N HIS A 2 32.76 15.28 -35.62
CA HIS A 2 32.39 14.55 -34.41
C HIS A 2 31.02 15.03 -33.93
N ARG A 3 30.03 14.14 -33.92
CA ARG A 3 28.78 14.37 -33.19
C ARG A 3 28.93 13.77 -31.79
N ASN A 4 29.29 14.63 -30.85
CA ASN A 4 29.04 14.42 -29.43
C ASN A 4 27.52 14.34 -29.23
N ALA A 5 26.99 13.13 -29.07
CA ALA A 5 25.71 12.90 -28.45
C ALA A 5 25.98 12.32 -27.06
N LEU A 6 26.33 13.20 -26.12
CA LEU A 6 25.95 12.95 -24.73
C LEU A 6 24.42 12.93 -24.73
N VAL A 7 23.84 11.74 -24.81
CA VAL A 7 22.49 11.52 -24.32
C VAL A 7 22.61 11.73 -22.82
N THR A 8 22.31 12.95 -22.39
CA THR A 8 22.02 13.27 -21.00
C THR A 8 20.99 12.24 -20.56
N LEU A 9 21.40 11.27 -19.74
CA LEU A 9 20.50 10.47 -18.90
C LEU A 9 19.70 11.47 -18.08
N GLY A 10 18.58 11.90 -18.63
CA GLY A 10 17.62 12.78 -17.97
C GLY A 10 16.93 11.97 -16.89
N LEU A 11 17.64 11.66 -15.81
CA LEU A 11 16.99 11.38 -14.55
C LEU A 11 16.20 12.64 -14.19
N GLY A 12 14.89 12.58 -14.37
CA GLY A 12 13.95 13.49 -13.72
C GLY A 12 13.97 13.24 -12.23
N LEU A 13 15.05 13.63 -11.55
CA LEU A 13 15.13 13.65 -10.10
C LEU A 13 14.14 14.69 -9.59
N CYS A 14 12.95 14.27 -9.18
CA CYS A 14 12.20 15.02 -8.19
C CYS A 14 12.99 14.92 -6.88
N PHE A 15 13.83 15.92 -6.63
CA PHE A 15 14.57 16.12 -5.39
C PHE A 15 13.59 16.12 -4.20
N SER A 16 13.51 15.01 -3.47
CA SER A 16 13.31 15.09 -2.03
C SER A 16 14.65 15.52 -1.45
N THR A 17 14.67 16.70 -0.84
CA THR A 17 15.86 17.24 -0.16
C THR A 17 16.11 16.43 1.11
N LEU A 18 16.82 15.31 0.98
CA LEU A 18 17.35 14.56 2.13
C LEU A 18 18.60 15.28 2.65
N SER A 19 18.38 16.34 3.43
CA SER A 19 19.43 17.01 4.19
C SER A 19 19.54 16.38 5.57
N GLY A 20 20.37 15.34 5.68
CA GLY A 20 20.77 14.72 6.96
C GLY A 20 21.00 13.22 6.82
N CYS A 21 22.05 12.68 7.46
CA CYS A 21 22.16 11.23 7.64
C CYS A 21 20.88 10.71 8.30
N ALA A 22 20.20 9.75 7.68
CA ALA A 22 19.01 9.16 8.26
C ALA A 22 19.34 8.63 9.66
N LYS A 23 18.44 8.85 10.63
CA LYS A 23 18.64 8.38 12.01
C LYS A 23 18.28 6.90 12.19
N ARG A 24 17.68 6.30 11.16
CA ARG A 24 17.16 4.92 11.13
C ARG A 24 17.00 4.45 9.67
N PRO A 25 16.83 3.15 9.42
CA PRO A 25 16.44 2.67 8.11
C PRO A 25 15.07 3.22 7.67
N TYR A 26 14.88 3.37 6.36
CA TYR A 26 13.64 3.78 5.74
C TYR A 26 13.51 3.13 4.37
N TYR A 27 12.27 2.93 3.95
CA TYR A 27 11.96 2.34 2.65
C TYR A 27 11.68 3.45 1.64
N SER A 28 12.25 3.33 0.43
CA SER A 28 12.11 4.32 -0.62
C SER A 28 10.65 4.54 -0.97
N GLY A 29 10.28 5.81 -1.15
CA GLY A 29 8.99 6.18 -1.74
C GLY A 29 8.92 5.88 -3.25
N PHE A 30 7.74 6.14 -3.81
CA PHE A 30 7.27 5.71 -5.14
C PHE A 30 7.86 6.39 -6.40
N TYR A 31 9.00 7.08 -6.31
CA TYR A 31 9.49 7.93 -7.40
C TYR A 31 10.89 7.54 -7.85
N PHE A 32 10.92 6.64 -8.82
CA PHE A 32 12.13 6.26 -9.52
C PHE A 32 11.80 5.99 -10.99
N ASP A 33 12.68 6.45 -11.87
CA ASP A 33 12.60 6.15 -13.30
C ASP A 33 13.76 5.19 -13.63
N SER A 34 13.43 4.00 -14.15
CA SER A 34 14.42 3.06 -14.67
C SER A 34 14.38 3.09 -16.20
N PRO A 35 15.28 3.82 -16.88
CA PRO A 35 15.36 3.75 -18.33
C PRO A 35 15.78 2.34 -18.78
N PRO A 36 15.46 1.94 -20.03
CA PRO A 36 16.05 0.76 -20.63
C PRO A 36 17.58 0.90 -20.67
N LEU A 37 18.26 -0.05 -20.03
CA LEU A 37 19.71 -0.11 -19.93
C LEU A 37 20.29 -0.83 -21.15
N VAL A 38 21.35 -0.26 -21.69
CA VAL A 38 22.12 -0.84 -22.79
C VAL A 38 23.56 -1.07 -22.36
N GLU A 39 24.25 -2.01 -23.00
CA GLU A 39 25.60 -2.40 -22.58
C GLU A 39 26.62 -1.24 -22.64
N THR A 40 26.39 -0.23 -23.49
CA THR A 40 27.22 0.98 -23.53
C THR A 40 27.16 1.82 -22.25
N ASP A 41 26.15 1.62 -21.40
CA ASP A 41 26.03 2.32 -20.10
C ASP A 41 27.02 1.78 -19.05
N ARG A 42 27.48 0.53 -19.19
CA ARG A 42 28.38 -0.16 -18.24
C ARG A 42 29.61 0.68 -17.90
N SER A 43 30.30 1.20 -18.91
CA SER A 43 31.59 1.88 -18.73
C SER A 43 31.50 3.13 -17.83
N ILE A 44 30.34 3.77 -17.74
CA ILE A 44 30.13 4.90 -16.82
C ILE A 44 29.89 4.38 -15.40
N MET A 45 29.05 3.35 -15.26
CA MET A 45 28.70 2.77 -13.95
C MET A 45 29.88 2.06 -13.28
N VAL A 46 30.68 1.33 -14.05
CA VAL A 46 31.93 0.69 -13.58
C VAL A 46 32.90 1.74 -13.04
N ARG A 47 33.17 2.81 -13.82
CA ARG A 47 34.06 3.89 -13.36
C ARG A 47 33.56 4.57 -12.08
N HIS A 48 32.25 4.73 -11.94
CA HIS A 48 31.67 5.27 -10.73
C HIS A 48 31.86 4.31 -9.54
N LEU A 49 31.57 3.03 -9.72
CA LEU A 49 31.75 2.01 -8.69
C LEU A 49 33.21 1.91 -8.23
N ASP A 50 34.16 1.89 -9.17
CA ASP A 50 35.59 1.84 -8.85
C ASP A 50 36.01 3.06 -8.03
N ALA A 51 35.58 4.27 -8.40
CA ALA A 51 35.84 5.48 -7.62
C ALA A 51 35.24 5.42 -6.20
N VAL A 52 34.05 4.82 -6.04
CA VAL A 52 33.44 4.61 -4.72
C VAL A 52 34.27 3.62 -3.90
N LEU A 53 34.70 2.51 -4.48
CA LEU A 53 35.54 1.49 -3.84
C LEU A 53 36.89 2.08 -3.40
N GLU A 54 37.51 2.91 -4.23
CA GLU A 54 38.76 3.62 -3.92
C GLU A 54 38.60 4.64 -2.80
N SER A 55 37.42 5.25 -2.66
CA SER A 55 37.17 6.26 -1.62
C SER A 55 37.19 5.71 -0.20
N GLN A 56 36.99 4.39 -0.04
CA GLN A 56 36.94 3.67 1.25
C GLN A 56 35.94 4.26 2.27
N LYS A 57 34.92 4.98 1.80
CA LYS A 57 33.89 5.61 2.66
C LYS A 57 32.78 4.66 3.13
N LEU A 58 32.66 3.51 2.46
CA LEU A 58 31.71 2.46 2.80
C LEU A 58 32.41 1.39 3.63
N LYS A 59 31.65 0.73 4.51
CA LYS A 59 32.16 -0.32 5.39
C LYS A 59 32.24 -1.66 4.68
N LYS A 60 31.18 -2.00 3.94
CA LYS A 60 31.06 -3.27 3.23
C LYS A 60 30.12 -3.13 2.05
N ILE A 61 30.41 -3.81 0.93
CA ILE A 61 29.47 -3.95 -0.19
C ILE A 61 29.37 -5.42 -0.51
N THR A 62 28.16 -5.96 -0.40
CA THR A 62 27.83 -7.34 -0.77
C THR A 62 26.85 -7.36 -1.91
N MET A 63 27.01 -8.35 -2.77
CA MET A 63 26.13 -8.64 -3.88
C MET A 63 25.58 -10.04 -3.72
N VAL A 64 24.33 -10.25 -4.11
CA VAL A 64 23.71 -11.56 -4.18
C VAL A 64 23.14 -11.74 -5.57
N THR A 65 23.56 -12.80 -6.27
CA THR A 65 23.00 -13.17 -7.57
C THR A 65 22.42 -14.59 -7.52
N PRO A 66 21.43 -14.91 -8.37
CA PRO A 66 20.81 -16.24 -8.36
C PRO A 66 21.81 -17.37 -8.67
N ASP A 67 22.83 -17.09 -9.48
CA ASP A 67 23.82 -18.07 -9.97
C ASP A 67 25.03 -18.25 -9.04
N LYS A 68 25.43 -17.22 -8.29
CA LYS A 68 26.67 -17.23 -7.47
C LYS A 68 26.42 -17.07 -5.97
N GLY A 69 25.20 -16.76 -5.55
CA GLY A 69 24.92 -16.48 -4.15
C GLY A 69 25.62 -15.20 -3.69
N VAL A 70 26.10 -15.19 -2.45
CA VAL A 70 26.70 -14.00 -1.82
C VAL A 70 28.14 -13.80 -2.28
N GLN A 71 28.44 -12.59 -2.75
CA GLN A 71 29.76 -12.14 -3.15
C GLN A 71 30.16 -10.85 -2.40
N SER A 72 31.40 -10.75 -1.95
CA SER A 72 31.92 -9.53 -1.30
C SER A 72 32.67 -8.66 -2.29
N LEU A 73 32.13 -7.50 -2.63
CA LEU A 73 32.81 -6.51 -3.47
C LEU A 73 33.80 -5.67 -2.68
N TYR A 74 33.47 -5.39 -1.41
CA TYR A 74 34.28 -4.58 -0.52
C TYR A 74 34.07 -5.00 0.95
N PRO A 75 35.15 -5.29 1.73
CA PRO A 75 36.47 -5.64 1.20
C PRO A 75 36.35 -6.86 0.29
N ARG A 76 37.16 -6.89 -0.77
CA ARG A 76 37.12 -7.97 -1.75
C ARG A 76 37.69 -9.25 -1.16
N ASP A 77 37.05 -10.37 -1.45
CA ASP A 77 37.51 -11.72 -1.09
C ASP A 77 37.54 -12.65 -2.33
N GLU A 78 37.79 -13.93 -2.12
CA GLU A 78 37.88 -14.95 -3.17
C GLU A 78 36.57 -15.19 -3.95
N THR A 79 35.44 -14.64 -3.49
CA THR A 79 34.14 -14.73 -4.17
C THR A 79 33.98 -13.73 -5.32
N SER A 80 34.90 -12.76 -5.44
CA SER A 80 34.82 -11.66 -6.40
C SER A 80 36.10 -11.53 -7.25
N PRO A 81 35.99 -11.51 -8.60
CA PRO A 81 37.12 -11.25 -9.49
C PRO A 81 37.87 -9.93 -9.22
N GLY A 82 39.10 -9.83 -9.76
CA GLY A 82 40.00 -8.67 -9.67
C GLY A 82 39.52 -7.38 -10.36
N THR A 83 38.47 -7.44 -11.16
CA THR A 83 37.84 -6.27 -11.81
C THR A 83 36.39 -6.13 -11.38
N THR A 84 35.69 -5.08 -11.84
CA THR A 84 34.25 -4.86 -11.64
C THR A 84 33.43 -5.04 -12.92
N ASP A 85 34.09 -5.28 -14.06
CA ASP A 85 33.44 -5.45 -15.37
C ASP A 85 32.48 -6.63 -15.46
N TRP A 86 32.69 -7.66 -14.63
CA TRP A 86 31.88 -8.87 -14.59
C TRP A 86 30.51 -8.68 -13.92
N ILE A 87 30.30 -7.55 -13.24
CA ILE A 87 29.08 -7.29 -12.47
C ILE A 87 27.90 -7.14 -13.43
N PRO A 88 26.77 -7.85 -13.22
CA PRO A 88 25.57 -7.68 -14.05
C PRO A 88 25.14 -6.20 -14.16
N LEU A 89 24.76 -5.77 -15.37
CA LEU A 89 24.34 -4.39 -15.64
C LEU A 89 23.19 -3.91 -14.72
N PRO A 90 22.17 -4.75 -14.40
CA PRO A 90 21.16 -4.40 -13.39
C PRO A 90 21.72 -3.98 -12.02
N LEU A 91 22.75 -4.70 -11.54
CA LEU A 91 23.38 -4.44 -10.25
C LEU A 91 24.28 -3.19 -10.31
N LEU A 92 24.98 -2.97 -11.43
CA LEU A 92 25.74 -1.74 -11.66
C LEU A 92 24.84 -0.50 -11.67
N PHE A 93 23.70 -0.57 -12.35
CA PHE A 93 22.73 0.52 -12.38
C PHE A 93 22.18 0.85 -10.99
N THR A 94 21.85 -0.19 -10.21
CA THR A 94 21.38 -0.02 -8.84
C THR A 94 22.46 0.58 -7.94
N ALA A 95 23.68 0.05 -8.01
CA ALA A 95 24.83 0.56 -7.27
C ALA A 95 25.12 2.03 -7.58
N TYR A 96 25.04 2.41 -8.86
CA TYR A 96 25.23 3.79 -9.30
C TYR A 96 24.29 4.78 -8.59
N PHE A 97 23.10 4.33 -8.17
CA PHE A 97 22.15 5.15 -7.44
C PHE A 97 22.39 5.16 -5.92
N VAL A 98 22.51 3.99 -5.29
CA VAL A 98 22.41 3.87 -3.82
C VAL A 98 23.70 4.14 -3.05
N LEU A 99 24.86 4.15 -3.71
CA LEU A 99 26.16 4.19 -3.03
C LEU A 99 26.55 5.57 -2.46
N ASP A 100 25.81 6.63 -2.79
CA ASP A 100 26.00 7.95 -2.19
C ASP A 100 25.65 7.93 -0.69
N ALA A 101 26.51 8.51 0.14
CA ALA A 101 26.36 8.54 1.60
C ALA A 101 25.06 9.23 2.06
N LYS A 102 24.45 10.10 1.24
CA LYS A 102 23.14 10.70 1.55
C LYS A 102 22.00 9.67 1.57
N TYR A 103 22.19 8.50 0.96
CA TYR A 103 21.23 7.40 0.95
C TYR A 103 21.46 6.39 2.08
N ARG A 104 22.31 6.68 3.07
CA ARG A 104 22.38 5.84 4.28
C ARG A 104 21.02 5.70 4.93
N GLY A 105 20.70 4.48 5.33
CA GLY A 105 19.40 4.05 5.83
C GLY A 105 18.39 3.67 4.73
N LEU A 106 18.67 3.94 3.45
CA LEU A 106 17.73 3.67 2.36
C LEU A 106 17.64 2.17 2.07
N GLU A 107 16.42 1.72 1.86
CA GLU A 107 16.11 0.52 1.11
C GLU A 107 15.30 0.86 -0.13
N ILE A 108 15.64 0.26 -1.27
CA ILE A 108 14.94 0.46 -2.54
C ILE A 108 14.87 -0.83 -3.36
N ASP A 109 13.70 -1.06 -3.94
CA ASP A 109 13.38 -2.22 -4.78
C ASP A 109 13.07 -1.76 -6.20
N LEU A 110 13.95 -2.07 -7.14
CA LEU A 110 13.86 -1.58 -8.52
C LEU A 110 13.82 -2.68 -9.57
N TRP A 111 13.08 -2.41 -10.64
CA TRP A 111 13.14 -3.18 -11.87
C TRP A 111 14.17 -2.56 -12.80
N ALA A 112 15.33 -3.19 -12.94
CA ALA A 112 16.30 -2.82 -13.96
C ALA A 112 15.90 -3.45 -15.30
N LYS A 113 15.59 -2.61 -16.29
CA LYS A 113 15.15 -3.08 -17.61
C LYS A 113 16.32 -3.17 -18.58
N THR A 114 16.57 -4.33 -19.18
CA THR A 114 17.54 -4.51 -20.28
C THR A 114 16.83 -5.04 -21.53
N GLU A 115 17.36 -4.77 -22.71
CA GLU A 115 16.81 -5.36 -23.95
C GLU A 115 16.94 -6.90 -23.96
N ALA A 116 18.06 -7.40 -23.43
CA ALA A 116 18.40 -8.82 -23.47
C ALA A 116 17.51 -9.67 -22.54
N GLU A 117 17.22 -9.19 -21.33
CA GLU A 117 16.60 -10.00 -20.26
C GLU A 117 15.18 -9.52 -19.89
N GLY A 118 14.77 -8.32 -20.31
CA GLY A 118 13.53 -7.72 -19.87
C GLY A 118 13.72 -7.02 -18.53
N PHE A 119 12.96 -7.39 -17.51
CA PHE A 119 12.96 -6.78 -16.18
C PHE A 119 13.69 -7.66 -15.17
N THR A 120 14.74 -7.13 -14.56
CA THR A 120 15.49 -7.81 -13.50
C THR A 120 15.20 -7.13 -12.16
N PRO A 121 14.68 -7.84 -11.15
CA PRO A 121 14.41 -7.25 -9.84
C PRO A 121 15.72 -7.14 -9.07
N VAL A 122 15.99 -5.95 -8.54
CA VAL A 122 17.14 -5.68 -7.69
C VAL A 122 16.70 -4.92 -6.45
N SER A 123 16.94 -5.49 -5.26
CA SER A 123 16.84 -4.77 -4.00
C SER A 123 18.20 -4.22 -3.60
N ALA A 124 18.21 -3.02 -3.04
CA ALA A 124 19.41 -2.40 -2.50
C ALA A 124 19.14 -1.82 -1.12
N ILE A 125 19.95 -2.24 -0.15
CA ILE A 125 19.90 -1.80 1.24
C ILE A 125 21.22 -1.09 1.53
N HIS A 126 21.17 0.18 1.90
CA HIS A 126 22.29 0.95 2.39
C HIS A 126 22.11 1.19 3.90
N ASP A 127 22.74 0.37 4.73
CA ASP A 127 22.67 0.48 6.18
C ASP A 127 23.29 1.77 6.71
N LEU A 128 22.88 2.17 7.91
CA LEU A 128 23.38 3.36 8.59
C LEU A 128 24.89 3.33 8.86
N ASP A 129 25.46 2.12 9.03
CA ASP A 129 26.88 1.93 9.30
C ASP A 129 27.75 1.96 8.04
N GLY A 130 27.15 2.20 6.86
CA GLY A 130 27.81 2.22 5.57
C GLY A 130 28.01 0.84 4.95
N THR A 131 27.33 -0.20 5.46
CA THR A 131 27.19 -1.48 4.77
C THR A 131 26.15 -1.35 3.65
N VAL A 132 26.43 -1.95 2.49
CA VAL A 132 25.51 -2.00 1.35
C VAL A 132 25.30 -3.45 0.94
N ARG A 133 24.05 -3.83 0.74
CA ARG A 133 23.65 -5.12 0.17
C ARG A 133 22.87 -4.85 -1.11
N LEU A 134 23.30 -5.46 -2.20
CA LEU A 134 22.59 -5.50 -3.47
C LEU A 134 22.16 -6.94 -3.72
N GLU A 135 20.88 -7.17 -4.01
CA GLU A 135 20.34 -8.50 -4.23
C GLU A 135 19.54 -8.54 -5.51
N MET A 136 19.98 -9.39 -6.44
CA MET A 136 19.36 -9.58 -7.74
C MET A 136 18.53 -10.85 -7.75
N GLY A 137 17.30 -10.76 -8.23
CA GLY A 137 16.46 -11.93 -8.49
C GLY A 137 16.55 -12.43 -9.93
N THR A 138 15.60 -13.29 -10.31
CA THR A 138 15.57 -13.86 -11.66
C THR A 138 14.89 -12.89 -12.63
N PRO A 139 15.44 -12.64 -13.83
CA PRO A 139 14.82 -11.76 -14.80
C PRO A 139 13.51 -12.33 -15.36
N VAL A 140 12.58 -11.42 -15.69
CA VAL A 140 11.29 -11.73 -16.34
C VAL A 140 11.11 -10.88 -17.60
N ARG A 141 10.53 -11.45 -18.66
CA ARG A 141 10.30 -10.72 -19.92
C ARG A 141 9.24 -9.62 -19.77
N GLU A 142 8.20 -9.92 -19.00
CA GLU A 142 7.06 -9.04 -18.76
C GLU A 142 6.73 -9.01 -17.26
N LEU A 143 6.16 -7.91 -16.78
CA LEU A 143 5.77 -7.71 -15.38
C LEU A 143 4.41 -8.33 -15.04
N THR A 144 3.73 -8.89 -16.03
CA THR A 144 2.44 -9.56 -15.91
C THR A 144 2.55 -11.02 -16.35
N PRO A 145 1.69 -11.91 -15.84
CA PRO A 145 1.54 -13.24 -16.40
C PRO A 145 1.01 -13.17 -17.84
N SER A 146 0.97 -14.31 -18.52
CA SER A 146 0.44 -14.40 -19.88
C SER A 146 -1.04 -13.98 -19.93
N PRO A 147 -1.55 -13.54 -21.11
CA PRO A 147 -2.91 -13.02 -21.23
C PRO A 147 -4.01 -13.98 -20.75
N GLU A 148 -3.82 -15.29 -20.91
CA GLU A 148 -4.73 -16.33 -20.45
C GLU A 148 -4.78 -16.49 -18.91
N ASP A 149 -3.71 -16.11 -18.21
CA ASP A 149 -3.58 -16.20 -16.75
C ASP A 149 -3.87 -14.86 -16.05
N LEU A 150 -4.16 -13.79 -16.82
CA LEU A 150 -4.51 -12.49 -16.27
C LEU A 150 -5.85 -12.55 -15.53
N PRO A 151 -5.92 -12.00 -14.30
CA PRO A 151 -7.17 -11.97 -13.56
C PRO A 151 -8.18 -11.00 -14.20
N THR A 152 -9.43 -11.44 -14.28
CA THR A 152 -10.56 -10.57 -14.63
C THR A 152 -11.20 -9.96 -13.38
N LYS A 153 -11.89 -8.83 -13.51
CA LYS A 153 -12.64 -8.18 -12.42
C LYS A 153 -13.61 -9.15 -11.76
N GLU A 154 -14.32 -9.94 -12.57
CA GLU A 154 -15.28 -10.95 -12.12
C GLU A 154 -14.59 -12.06 -11.34
N SER A 155 -13.44 -12.55 -11.83
CA SER A 155 -12.67 -13.60 -11.15
C SER A 155 -12.15 -13.13 -9.78
N LEU A 156 -11.71 -11.88 -9.67
CA LEU A 156 -11.23 -11.29 -8.42
C LEU A 156 -12.35 -11.14 -7.40
N ARG A 157 -13.50 -10.60 -7.83
CA ARG A 157 -14.69 -10.48 -6.98
C ARG A 157 -15.16 -11.84 -6.47
N ALA A 158 -15.23 -12.83 -7.36
CA ALA A 158 -15.67 -14.18 -6.99
C ALA A 158 -14.68 -14.85 -6.02
N ARG A 159 -13.37 -14.76 -6.28
CA ARG A 159 -12.34 -15.40 -5.48
C ARG A 159 -12.18 -14.79 -4.09
N TYR A 160 -12.17 -13.45 -4.01
CA TYR A 160 -11.85 -12.73 -2.78
C TYR A 160 -13.06 -12.16 -2.06
N GLN A 161 -14.27 -12.31 -2.63
CA GLN A 161 -15.53 -11.81 -2.07
C GLN A 161 -15.51 -10.31 -1.75
N VAL A 162 -14.80 -9.53 -2.54
CA VAL A 162 -14.75 -8.07 -2.41
C VAL A 162 -15.94 -7.40 -3.08
N GLY A 163 -16.15 -6.12 -2.81
CA GLY A 163 -17.15 -5.32 -3.52
C GLY A 163 -16.86 -5.16 -5.02
N PRO A 164 -17.73 -4.44 -5.76
CA PRO A 164 -17.56 -4.18 -7.19
C PRO A 164 -16.16 -3.67 -7.57
N ILE A 165 -15.66 -4.11 -8.72
CA ILE A 165 -14.44 -3.60 -9.35
C ILE A 165 -14.90 -2.98 -10.67
N ASP A 166 -14.91 -1.66 -10.73
CA ASP A 166 -15.57 -0.90 -11.78
C ASP A 166 -14.57 -0.04 -12.56
N ASP A 167 -14.87 0.18 -13.85
CA ASP A 167 -14.25 1.27 -14.61
C ASP A 167 -14.97 2.56 -14.25
N GLY A 168 -14.22 3.57 -13.83
CA GLY A 168 -14.72 4.95 -13.72
C GLY A 168 -14.61 5.64 -15.07
N ASP A 169 -13.82 6.71 -15.14
CA ASP A 169 -13.45 7.34 -16.43
C ASP A 169 -12.24 6.67 -17.12
N ARG A 170 -11.73 5.57 -16.55
CA ARG A 170 -10.64 4.76 -17.08
C ARG A 170 -10.90 3.27 -16.93
N SER A 171 -10.37 2.50 -17.87
CA SER A 171 -10.33 1.05 -17.77
C SER A 171 -9.10 0.57 -17.01
N TRP A 172 -9.31 -0.42 -16.14
CA TRP A 172 -8.23 -1.14 -15.47
C TRP A 172 -7.23 -1.73 -16.49
N GLN A 173 -5.95 -1.50 -16.26
CA GLN A 173 -4.87 -2.08 -17.06
C GLN A 173 -4.51 -3.49 -16.57
N PRO A 174 -3.92 -4.35 -17.43
CA PRO A 174 -3.48 -5.70 -17.04
C PRO A 174 -2.62 -5.74 -15.77
N LEU A 175 -1.60 -4.87 -15.69
CA LEU A 175 -0.71 -4.79 -14.52
C LEU A 175 -1.46 -4.37 -13.25
N GLU A 176 -2.47 -3.52 -13.36
CA GLU A 176 -3.27 -3.04 -12.23
C GLU A 176 -4.19 -4.14 -11.68
N LEU A 177 -4.85 -4.91 -12.55
CA LEU A 177 -5.65 -6.07 -12.14
C LEU A 177 -4.77 -7.16 -11.54
N TYR A 178 -3.60 -7.42 -12.13
CA TYR A 178 -2.63 -8.35 -11.57
C TYR A 178 -2.16 -7.89 -10.18
N SER A 179 -1.85 -6.60 -10.01
CA SER A 179 -1.46 -6.01 -8.72
C SER A 179 -2.58 -6.10 -7.67
N LEU A 180 -3.83 -5.87 -8.07
CA LEU A 180 -4.98 -6.06 -7.18
C LEU A 180 -5.13 -7.52 -6.76
N ALA A 181 -4.92 -8.46 -7.68
CA ALA A 181 -4.91 -9.88 -7.36
C ALA A 181 -3.83 -10.23 -6.32
N GLN A 182 -2.61 -9.69 -6.50
CA GLN A 182 -1.51 -9.88 -5.55
C GLN A 182 -1.86 -9.28 -4.19
N ALA A 183 -2.34 -8.04 -4.14
CA ALA A 183 -2.71 -7.35 -2.90
C ALA A 183 -3.77 -8.14 -2.12
N LEU A 184 -4.86 -8.56 -2.79
CA LEU A 184 -5.94 -9.34 -2.17
C LEU A 184 -5.47 -10.72 -1.71
N SER A 185 -4.51 -11.34 -2.40
CA SER A 185 -3.98 -12.66 -2.03
C SER A 185 -3.17 -12.66 -0.73
N LEU A 186 -2.65 -11.50 -0.33
CA LEU A 186 -1.84 -11.33 0.89
C LEU A 186 -2.71 -11.07 2.14
N LEU A 187 -4.02 -10.89 1.95
CA LEU A 187 -4.93 -10.56 3.04
C LEU A 187 -5.43 -11.80 3.77
N HIS A 188 -5.54 -11.68 5.09
CA HIS A 188 -6.22 -12.63 5.95
C HIS A 188 -7.73 -12.60 5.70
N PRO A 189 -8.48 -13.71 5.90
CA PRO A 189 -9.93 -13.73 5.73
C PRO A 189 -10.71 -12.63 6.45
N ASP A 190 -10.29 -12.27 7.67
CA ASP A 190 -10.91 -11.16 8.43
C ASP A 190 -10.65 -9.78 7.77
N GLU A 191 -9.49 -9.58 7.13
CA GLU A 191 -9.18 -8.37 6.36
C GLU A 191 -10.01 -8.32 5.07
N LEU A 192 -10.16 -9.47 4.39
CA LEU A 192 -11.06 -9.58 3.24
C LEU A 192 -12.53 -9.32 3.62
N ALA A 193 -12.96 -9.73 4.82
CA ALA A 193 -14.31 -9.47 5.30
C ALA A 193 -14.60 -7.96 5.44
N VAL A 194 -13.61 -7.15 5.81
CA VAL A 194 -13.69 -5.68 5.80
C VAL A 194 -13.99 -5.16 4.38
N LEU A 195 -13.47 -5.82 3.34
CA LEU A 195 -13.53 -5.37 1.94
C LEU A 195 -14.80 -5.77 1.19
N ARG A 196 -15.69 -6.59 1.77
CA ARG A 196 -16.96 -7.03 1.12
C ARG A 196 -17.84 -5.89 0.61
N GLY A 197 -17.81 -4.76 1.32
CA GLY A 197 -18.55 -3.53 0.96
C GLY A 197 -17.68 -2.44 0.34
N VAL A 198 -16.44 -2.75 -0.07
CA VAL A 198 -15.51 -1.78 -0.65
C VAL A 198 -15.48 -1.94 -2.17
N ARG A 199 -15.79 -0.87 -2.88
CA ARG A 199 -15.68 -0.80 -4.34
C ARG A 199 -14.28 -0.38 -4.74
N PHE A 200 -13.74 -0.99 -5.78
CA PHE A 200 -12.49 -0.58 -6.42
C PHE A 200 -12.81 0.11 -7.74
N VAL A 201 -12.38 1.36 -7.92
CA VAL A 201 -12.75 2.17 -9.09
C VAL A 201 -11.51 2.71 -9.78
N ARG A 202 -11.37 2.46 -11.08
CA ARG A 202 -10.26 3.03 -11.86
C ARG A 202 -10.64 4.37 -12.46
N ASN A 203 -9.87 5.42 -12.15
CA ASN A 203 -10.09 6.75 -12.72
C ASN A 203 -8.79 7.37 -13.23
N ALA A 204 -8.82 8.33 -14.15
CA ALA A 204 -7.62 8.98 -14.66
C ALA A 204 -6.92 9.80 -13.57
N ARG A 205 -7.69 10.51 -12.74
CA ARG A 205 -7.15 11.49 -11.77
C ARG A 205 -8.00 11.57 -10.51
N SER A 206 -7.35 11.89 -9.40
CA SER A 206 -8.03 12.24 -8.15
C SER A 206 -8.74 13.60 -8.28
N LEU A 207 -9.98 13.68 -7.77
CA LEU A 207 -10.73 14.94 -7.68
C LEU A 207 -10.05 15.96 -6.74
N ASP A 208 -9.37 15.48 -5.71
CA ASP A 208 -8.66 16.30 -4.71
C ASP A 208 -7.26 16.76 -5.17
N ALA A 209 -6.74 16.18 -6.26
CA ALA A 209 -5.47 16.58 -6.87
C ALA A 209 -5.48 18.06 -7.35
N SER A 210 -6.66 18.63 -7.57
CA SER A 210 -6.83 20.05 -7.91
C SER A 210 -6.51 21.01 -6.75
N LYS A 211 -6.58 20.54 -5.48
CA LYS A 211 -6.39 21.37 -4.27
C LYS A 211 -5.00 21.26 -3.63
N ARG A 212 -4.29 20.14 -3.82
CA ARG A 212 -3.00 19.84 -3.14
C ARG A 212 -1.75 20.04 -4.03
N GLY A 213 -1.87 20.74 -5.16
CA GLY A 213 -0.73 21.29 -5.90
C GLY A 213 0.14 20.31 -6.69
N SER A 214 -0.10 19.00 -6.64
CA SER A 214 0.66 18.03 -7.45
C SER A 214 -0.22 16.94 -8.03
N LYS A 215 -0.58 17.10 -9.31
CA LYS A 215 -1.58 16.30 -10.01
C LYS A 215 -1.19 14.83 -10.26
N HIS A 216 0.08 14.48 -10.07
CA HIS A 216 0.64 13.16 -10.39
C HIS A 216 1.20 12.43 -9.15
N LYS A 217 1.00 12.98 -7.94
CA LYS A 217 1.53 12.36 -6.71
C LYS A 217 0.57 11.40 -6.01
N ILE A 218 -0.72 11.49 -6.30
CA ILE A 218 -1.75 10.66 -5.68
C ILE A 218 -2.03 9.49 -6.62
N ARG A 219 -1.53 8.29 -6.29
CA ARG A 219 -1.73 7.07 -7.08
C ARG A 219 -3.01 6.34 -6.72
N ALA A 220 -3.47 6.47 -5.47
CA ALA A 220 -4.77 5.98 -5.04
C ALA A 220 -5.36 6.82 -3.91
N THR A 221 -6.63 6.59 -3.59
CA THR A 221 -7.30 7.20 -2.43
C THR A 221 -8.47 6.34 -1.98
N TYR A 222 -8.56 6.10 -0.67
CA TYR A 222 -9.71 5.53 0.01
C TYR A 222 -10.72 6.62 0.42
N PHE A 223 -12.01 6.33 0.21
CA PHE A 223 -13.14 7.15 0.64
C PHE A 223 -14.06 6.35 1.57
N GLY A 224 -14.10 6.75 2.84
CA GLY A 224 -14.91 6.09 3.87
C GLY A 224 -16.38 6.52 3.95
N THR A 225 -16.80 7.59 3.28
CA THR A 225 -18.21 8.03 3.29
C THR A 225 -18.56 8.76 2.00
N ILE A 226 -19.56 8.27 1.27
CA ILE A 226 -20.10 8.99 0.10
C ILE A 226 -20.73 10.30 0.57
N ARG A 227 -20.43 11.40 -0.13
CA ARG A 227 -21.14 12.68 0.05
C ARG A 227 -22.54 12.60 -0.60
N GLY A 228 -23.58 13.04 0.11
CA GLY A 228 -24.94 13.22 -0.45
C GLY A 228 -25.90 12.06 -0.21
N GLU A 229 -27.07 12.04 -0.88
CA GLU A 229 -28.15 11.04 -0.69
C GLU A 229 -27.70 9.58 -0.91
N ALA A 230 -26.59 9.38 -1.63
CA ALA A 230 -25.92 8.09 -1.78
C ALA A 230 -25.25 7.57 -0.49
N ALA A 231 -25.07 8.41 0.54
CA ALA A 231 -24.59 8.03 1.88
C ALA A 231 -25.45 6.93 2.54
N LYS A 232 -26.68 6.72 2.06
CA LYS A 232 -27.56 5.62 2.48
C LYS A 232 -27.08 4.23 2.01
N LYS A 233 -26.13 4.14 1.08
CA LYS A 233 -25.72 2.87 0.45
C LYS A 233 -24.32 2.35 0.83
N ASP A 234 -23.63 3.00 1.77
CA ASP A 234 -22.35 2.49 2.33
C ASP A 234 -21.34 2.03 1.26
N ALA A 235 -21.19 2.79 0.18
CA ALA A 235 -20.15 2.49 -0.80
C ALA A 235 -18.86 3.16 -0.31
N ARG A 236 -18.08 2.39 0.44
CA ARG A 236 -16.66 2.68 0.61
C ARG A 236 -15.96 2.44 -0.70
N GLU A 237 -15.07 3.34 -1.11
CA GLU A 237 -14.44 3.26 -2.43
C GLU A 237 -12.93 3.41 -2.32
N ILE A 238 -12.19 2.57 -3.04
CA ILE A 238 -10.75 2.72 -3.27
C ILE A 238 -10.57 3.07 -4.73
N HIS A 239 -10.04 4.25 -4.99
CA HIS A 239 -9.81 4.74 -6.34
C HIS A 239 -8.34 4.58 -6.71
N LEU A 240 -8.06 3.99 -7.87
CA LEU A 240 -6.72 3.94 -8.46
C LEU A 240 -6.63 4.99 -9.59
N PHE A 241 -5.50 5.70 -9.67
CA PHE A 241 -5.28 6.80 -10.61
C PHE A 241 -4.10 6.56 -11.56
N ASP A 242 -4.05 7.32 -12.66
CA ASP A 242 -2.90 7.29 -13.58
C ASP A 242 -1.63 7.74 -12.83
N ALA A 243 -0.62 6.89 -12.82
CA ALA A 243 0.73 7.24 -12.42
C ALA A 243 1.60 7.60 -13.65
N ASN A 244 2.84 8.04 -13.43
CA ASN A 244 3.82 8.04 -14.51
C ASN A 244 4.07 6.58 -14.93
N ALA A 245 3.87 6.24 -16.21
CA ALA A 245 4.01 4.87 -16.71
C ALA A 245 5.43 4.30 -16.45
N ALA A 246 6.45 5.16 -16.46
CA ALA A 246 7.81 4.76 -16.09
C ALA A 246 7.90 4.30 -14.62
N SER A 247 7.18 4.93 -13.70
CA SER A 247 7.23 4.60 -12.27
C SER A 247 6.49 3.31 -11.89
N ASP A 248 5.47 2.87 -12.66
CA ASP A 248 4.79 1.59 -12.40
C ASP A 248 5.68 0.39 -12.79
N SER A 249 6.62 0.61 -13.71
CA SER A 249 7.49 -0.43 -14.27
C SER A 249 8.94 -0.35 -13.81
N ALA A 250 9.27 0.62 -12.96
CA ALA A 250 10.62 0.86 -12.44
C ALA A 250 10.83 0.37 -11.00
N LEU A 251 9.75 0.12 -10.25
CA LEU A 251 9.79 -0.27 -8.84
C LEU A 251 9.00 -1.55 -8.58
N PHE A 252 9.39 -2.27 -7.54
CA PHE A 252 8.62 -3.37 -6.96
C PHE A 252 8.55 -3.25 -5.44
N ILE A 253 7.88 -4.18 -4.80
CA ILE A 253 7.90 -4.39 -3.35
C ILE A 253 8.06 -5.88 -3.07
N GLY A 254 8.81 -6.22 -2.02
CA GLY A 254 9.01 -7.60 -1.56
C GLY A 254 10.40 -8.10 -1.88
N GLU A 255 10.62 -9.41 -1.72
CA GLU A 255 11.93 -9.99 -2.00
C GLU A 255 12.22 -10.04 -3.51
N PRO A 256 13.47 -9.84 -3.97
CA PRO A 256 13.84 -10.02 -5.38
C PRO A 256 13.51 -11.41 -5.95
N SER A 257 13.42 -12.42 -5.07
CA SER A 257 13.03 -13.78 -5.43
C SER A 257 11.52 -13.90 -5.75
N ARG A 258 10.70 -12.98 -5.22
CA ARG A 258 9.24 -12.95 -5.33
C ARG A 258 8.72 -11.49 -5.42
N PRO A 259 9.17 -10.73 -6.43
CA PRO A 259 8.86 -9.30 -6.50
C PRO A 259 7.40 -9.07 -6.86
N LEU A 260 6.76 -8.12 -6.20
CA LEU A 260 5.39 -7.71 -6.47
C LEU A 260 5.38 -6.35 -7.17
N PRO A 261 4.54 -6.13 -8.20
CA PRO A 261 4.46 -4.83 -8.85
C PRO A 261 4.13 -3.72 -7.86
N ILE A 262 4.73 -2.53 -8.01
CA ILE A 262 4.56 -1.42 -7.08
C ILE A 262 3.09 -0.98 -6.85
N PRO A 263 2.14 -1.09 -7.81
CA PRO A 263 0.73 -0.79 -7.52
C PRO A 263 0.13 -1.70 -6.43
N THR A 264 0.73 -2.86 -6.17
CA THR A 264 0.36 -3.76 -5.06
C THR A 264 0.50 -3.04 -3.71
N MET A 265 1.62 -2.35 -3.48
CA MET A 265 1.85 -1.56 -2.26
C MET A 265 0.82 -0.43 -2.13
N VAL A 266 0.52 0.26 -3.23
CA VAL A 266 -0.46 1.36 -3.26
C VAL A 266 -1.86 0.85 -2.88
N LEU A 267 -2.28 -0.29 -3.43
CA LEU A 267 -3.57 -0.88 -3.10
C LEU A 267 -3.63 -1.38 -1.66
N LEU A 268 -2.56 -2.04 -1.17
CA LEU A 268 -2.47 -2.45 0.24
C LEU A 268 -2.53 -1.27 1.20
N HIS A 269 -1.91 -0.15 0.85
CA HIS A 269 -1.97 1.09 1.63
C HIS A 269 -3.42 1.58 1.78
N GLU A 270 -4.18 1.70 0.69
CA GLU A 270 -5.59 2.11 0.77
C GLU A 270 -6.48 1.09 1.50
N ILE A 271 -6.16 -0.20 1.39
CA ILE A 271 -6.81 -1.27 2.16
C ILE A 271 -6.51 -1.09 3.66
N GLY A 272 -5.30 -0.67 4.02
CA GLY A 272 -4.95 -0.28 5.38
C GLY A 272 -5.88 0.82 5.91
N HIS A 273 -6.07 1.90 5.15
CA HIS A 273 -7.04 2.95 5.50
C HIS A 273 -8.46 2.40 5.70
N ALA A 274 -8.92 1.53 4.79
CA ALA A 274 -10.24 0.91 4.90
C ALA A 274 -10.42 0.04 6.16
N ILE A 275 -9.36 -0.63 6.62
CA ILE A 275 -9.34 -1.41 7.87
C ILE A 275 -9.37 -0.50 9.08
N ALA A 276 -8.52 0.53 9.12
CA ALA A 276 -8.46 1.49 10.23
C ALA A 276 -9.81 2.22 10.44
N ASP A 277 -10.54 2.45 9.35
CA ASP A 277 -11.82 3.13 9.36
C ASP A 277 -13.02 2.23 9.74
N TYR A 278 -12.87 0.90 9.69
CA TYR A 278 -14.02 -0.02 9.72
C TYR A 278 -14.95 0.13 10.94
N VAL A 279 -14.40 0.40 12.13
CA VAL A 279 -15.21 0.56 13.35
C VAL A 279 -16.15 1.77 13.23
N ARG A 280 -15.67 2.87 12.64
CA ARG A 280 -16.51 4.05 12.35
C ARG A 280 -17.60 3.71 11.35
N ILE A 281 -17.26 2.95 10.32
CA ILE A 281 -18.18 2.54 9.26
C ILE A 281 -19.30 1.67 9.81
N ASP A 282 -18.98 0.65 10.62
CA ASP A 282 -20.01 -0.21 11.22
C ASP A 282 -20.94 0.59 12.14
N ALA A 283 -20.41 1.53 12.93
CA ALA A 283 -21.24 2.41 13.76
C ALA A 283 -22.22 3.25 12.92
N TYR A 284 -21.78 3.79 11.79
CA TYR A 284 -22.67 4.50 10.86
C TYR A 284 -23.72 3.58 10.24
N ARG A 285 -23.32 2.38 9.81
CA ARG A 285 -24.23 1.40 9.19
C ARG A 285 -25.32 0.99 10.18
N THR A 286 -24.92 0.58 11.38
CA THR A 286 -25.84 0.18 12.46
C THR A 286 -26.81 1.30 12.82
N TYR A 287 -26.33 2.55 12.90
CA TYR A 287 -27.19 3.70 13.14
C TYR A 287 -28.22 3.92 12.03
N ASN A 288 -27.80 3.84 10.76
CA ASN A 288 -28.70 4.03 9.62
C ASN A 288 -29.75 2.91 9.55
N GLU A 289 -29.36 1.65 9.72
CA GLU A 289 -30.28 0.50 9.76
C GLU A 289 -31.32 0.62 10.87
N LEU A 290 -30.90 1.05 12.07
CA LEU A 290 -31.81 1.25 13.19
C LEU A 290 -32.69 2.49 13.01
N THR A 291 -32.22 3.51 12.30
CA THR A 291 -33.03 4.66 11.90
C THR A 291 -34.17 4.23 10.97
N ASP A 292 -33.85 3.46 9.93
CA ASP A 292 -34.83 2.97 8.97
C ASP A 292 -35.85 2.02 9.64
N SER A 293 -35.36 1.12 10.50
CA SER A 293 -36.22 0.23 11.29
C SER A 293 -37.15 1.01 12.24
N TYR A 294 -36.61 2.01 12.95
CA TYR A 294 -37.40 2.88 13.81
C TYR A 294 -38.49 3.64 13.03
N ASN A 295 -38.15 4.23 11.88
CA ASN A 295 -39.11 4.94 11.04
C ASN A 295 -40.23 4.01 10.56
N LEU A 296 -39.92 2.78 10.16
CA LEU A 296 -40.93 1.78 9.81
C LEU A 296 -41.88 1.45 10.99
N GLN A 297 -41.34 1.38 12.21
CA GLN A 297 -42.17 1.12 13.40
C GLN A 297 -43.00 2.34 13.80
N VAL A 298 -42.51 3.56 13.60
CA VAL A 298 -43.28 4.80 13.74
C VAL A 298 -44.49 4.77 12.80
N ASP A 299 -44.28 4.41 11.53
CA ASP A 299 -45.36 4.35 10.54
C ASP A 299 -46.41 3.30 10.90
N LYS A 300 -45.98 2.09 11.30
CA LYS A 300 -46.87 1.02 11.76
C LYS A 300 -47.65 1.40 13.02
N TRP A 301 -46.98 2.01 14.00
CA TRP A 301 -47.63 2.50 15.21
C TRP A 301 -48.69 3.55 14.88
N ASN A 302 -48.33 4.56 14.08
CA ASN A 302 -49.26 5.61 13.66
C ASN A 302 -50.45 5.06 12.85
N ALA A 303 -50.23 4.03 12.03
CA ALA A 303 -51.31 3.33 11.33
C ALA A 303 -52.24 2.60 12.31
N SER A 304 -51.69 1.90 13.30
CA SER A 304 -52.48 1.15 14.31
C SER A 304 -53.36 2.03 15.20
N LEU A 305 -52.96 3.30 15.39
CA LEU A 305 -53.75 4.31 16.11
C LEU A 305 -54.94 4.82 15.30
N ARG A 306 -54.86 4.75 13.97
CA ARG A 306 -55.90 5.26 13.05
C ARG A 306 -56.86 4.17 12.58
N ASP A 307 -56.47 2.90 12.63
CA ASP A 307 -57.30 1.78 12.19
C ASP A 307 -58.21 1.30 13.34
N PRO A 308 -59.55 1.44 13.22
CA PRO A 308 -60.50 0.99 14.24
C PRO A 308 -60.61 -0.54 14.34
N ASN A 309 -60.09 -1.29 13.36
CA ASN A 309 -60.19 -2.74 13.32
C ASN A 309 -59.00 -3.45 14.00
N VAL A 310 -57.97 -2.71 14.42
CA VAL A 310 -56.82 -3.28 15.13
C VAL A 310 -57.24 -3.64 16.55
N THR A 311 -57.03 -4.91 16.92
CA THR A 311 -57.34 -5.42 18.27
C THR A 311 -56.43 -4.79 19.32
N GLU A 312 -56.88 -4.74 20.57
CA GLU A 312 -56.08 -4.21 21.68
C GLU A 312 -54.78 -5.00 21.87
N SER A 313 -54.81 -6.33 21.72
CA SER A 313 -53.62 -7.19 21.76
C SER A 313 -52.60 -6.81 20.68
N ALA A 314 -53.04 -6.61 19.43
CA ALA A 314 -52.15 -6.23 18.33
C ALA A 314 -51.58 -4.81 18.53
N ARG A 315 -52.36 -3.90 19.13
CA ARG A 315 -51.88 -2.56 19.48
C ARG A 315 -50.82 -2.60 20.58
N THR A 316 -50.99 -3.46 21.58
CA THR A 316 -49.98 -3.68 22.64
C THR A 316 -48.67 -4.22 22.05
N GLU A 317 -48.73 -5.26 21.21
CA GLU A 317 -47.54 -5.80 20.54
C GLU A 317 -46.83 -4.74 19.69
N GLN A 318 -47.59 -3.95 18.94
CA GLN A 318 -47.03 -2.86 18.12
C GLN A 318 -46.38 -1.75 18.99
N SER A 319 -46.95 -1.46 20.17
CA SER A 319 -46.37 -0.52 21.14
C SER A 319 -45.05 -1.03 21.70
N GLU A 320 -44.97 -2.31 22.05
CA GLU A 320 -43.74 -2.96 22.53
C GLU A 320 -42.63 -2.93 21.48
N GLN A 321 -42.95 -3.25 20.22
CA GLN A 321 -41.99 -3.19 19.11
C GLN A 321 -41.51 -1.76 18.84
N PHE A 322 -42.41 -0.78 18.95
CA PHE A 322 -42.07 0.64 18.82
C PHE A 322 -41.12 1.11 19.93
N GLU A 323 -41.41 0.84 21.21
CA GLU A 323 -40.55 1.23 22.32
C GLU A 323 -39.20 0.50 22.29
N LEU A 324 -39.16 -0.78 21.89
CA LEU A 324 -37.91 -1.50 21.68
C LEU A 324 -37.04 -0.86 20.58
N SER A 325 -37.65 -0.49 19.45
CA SER A 325 -36.94 0.14 18.33
C SER A 325 -36.44 1.54 18.69
N LYS A 326 -37.24 2.30 19.43
CA LYS A 326 -36.87 3.61 19.99
C LYS A 326 -35.68 3.51 20.94
N LYS A 327 -35.67 2.51 21.83
CA LYS A 327 -34.53 2.24 22.73
C LYS A 327 -33.26 1.91 21.94
N ARG A 328 -33.33 0.98 20.99
CA ARG A 328 -32.19 0.59 20.14
C ARG A 328 -31.64 1.76 19.33
N MET A 329 -32.53 2.60 18.78
CA MET A 329 -32.13 3.79 18.03
C MET A 329 -31.40 4.81 18.91
N LYS A 330 -31.86 5.01 20.15
CA LYS A 330 -31.18 5.87 21.12
C LYS A 330 -29.78 5.33 21.46
N GLU A 331 -29.67 4.05 21.81
CA GLU A 331 -28.39 3.40 22.13
C GLU A 331 -27.40 3.50 20.96
N SER A 332 -27.85 3.27 19.73
CA SER A 332 -27.00 3.39 18.54
C SER A 332 -26.57 4.83 18.25
N SER A 333 -27.43 5.82 18.53
CA SER A 333 -27.08 7.25 18.40
C SER A 333 -25.97 7.64 19.37
N GLU A 334 -26.09 7.21 20.64
CA GLU A 334 -25.09 7.42 21.68
C GLU A 334 -23.76 6.72 21.33
N TYR A 335 -23.82 5.48 20.85
CA TYR A 335 -22.65 4.74 20.38
C TYR A 335 -21.96 5.43 19.20
N LEU A 336 -22.71 5.86 18.18
CA LEU A 336 -22.15 6.59 17.04
C LEU A 336 -21.49 7.91 17.48
N ALA A 337 -22.10 8.63 18.42
CA ALA A 337 -21.52 9.85 18.98
C ALA A 337 -20.19 9.56 19.70
N MET A 338 -20.13 8.50 20.50
CA MET A 338 -18.90 8.05 21.16
C MET A 338 -17.81 7.69 20.14
N VAL A 339 -18.14 6.90 19.11
CA VAL A 339 -17.18 6.51 18.05
C VAL A 339 -16.67 7.74 17.31
N LYS A 340 -17.56 8.65 16.89
CA LYS A 340 -17.18 9.92 16.26
C LYS A 340 -16.22 10.73 17.14
N GLN A 341 -16.46 10.75 18.45
CA GLN A 341 -15.60 11.48 19.38
C GLN A 341 -14.21 10.84 19.48
N ARG A 342 -14.11 9.51 19.55
CA ARG A 342 -12.81 8.81 19.54
C ARG A 342 -12.02 9.11 18.27
N TYR A 343 -12.63 8.95 17.10
CA TYR A 343 -11.96 9.26 15.83
C TYR A 343 -11.51 10.72 15.69
N LYS A 344 -12.09 11.67 16.44
CA LYS A 344 -11.59 13.05 16.52
C LYS A 344 -10.41 13.22 17.49
N GLN A 345 -10.32 12.39 18.53
CA GLN A 345 -9.31 12.50 19.58
C GLN A 345 -8.05 11.68 19.26
N ASP A 346 -8.22 10.44 18.80
CA ASP A 346 -7.15 9.44 18.66
C ASP A 346 -7.14 8.73 17.30
N LEU A 347 -7.92 9.23 16.34
CA LEU A 347 -8.09 8.66 14.99
C LEU A 347 -8.68 7.25 14.97
N GLY A 348 -9.18 6.76 16.11
CA GLY A 348 -9.87 5.49 16.24
C GLY A 348 -9.03 4.39 16.88
N PRO A 349 -9.68 3.26 17.24
CA PRO A 349 -9.07 2.25 18.09
C PRO A 349 -7.95 1.44 17.40
N VAL A 350 -8.01 1.27 16.08
CA VAL A 350 -6.94 0.59 15.32
C VAL A 350 -5.64 1.40 15.36
N LEU A 351 -5.74 2.70 15.07
CA LEU A 351 -4.58 3.59 15.06
C LEU A 351 -4.00 3.83 16.46
N THR A 352 -4.86 3.85 17.48
CA THR A 352 -4.43 3.88 18.89
C THR A 352 -3.61 2.63 19.25
N ALA A 353 -4.09 1.44 18.88
CA ALA A 353 -3.36 0.19 19.11
C ALA A 353 -2.02 0.18 18.34
N PHE A 354 -2.04 0.58 17.07
CA PHE A 354 -0.83 0.70 16.25
C PHE A 354 0.21 1.66 16.84
N GLN A 355 -0.21 2.85 17.28
CA GLN A 355 0.69 3.84 17.87
C GLN A 355 1.38 3.32 19.13
N THR A 356 0.69 2.50 19.91
CA THR A 356 1.25 1.88 21.12
C THR A 356 2.43 0.96 20.78
N VAL A 357 2.33 0.19 19.69
CA VAL A 357 3.37 -0.77 19.29
C VAL A 357 4.48 -0.12 18.47
N ARG A 358 4.12 0.78 17.53
CA ARG A 358 5.09 1.54 16.73
C ARG A 358 5.93 2.50 17.60
N GLY A 359 5.30 3.11 18.61
CA GLY A 359 5.89 4.16 19.42
C GLY A 359 5.85 5.56 18.76
N PRO A 360 6.69 6.50 19.25
CA PRO A 360 6.62 7.92 18.88
C PRO A 360 7.18 8.23 17.48
N ASP A 361 7.89 7.27 16.92
CA ASP A 361 8.59 7.31 15.65
C ASP A 361 7.66 7.47 14.43
N LYS A 362 8.07 8.07 13.31
CA LYS A 362 7.19 8.41 12.16
C LYS A 362 7.01 7.26 11.13
N GLY A 363 6.28 7.37 10.02
CA GLY A 363 6.15 6.23 9.08
C GLY A 363 7.44 5.73 8.39
N PRO A 364 7.39 4.56 7.73
CA PRO A 364 8.55 3.87 7.18
C PRO A 364 9.06 4.46 5.86
N THR A 365 8.25 5.22 5.12
CA THR A 365 8.69 6.01 3.96
C THR A 365 8.57 7.52 4.22
N ASP A 366 9.02 8.35 3.27
CA ASP A 366 8.79 9.79 3.29
C ASP A 366 7.30 10.17 3.35
N TYR A 367 6.43 9.40 2.70
CA TYR A 367 5.00 9.66 2.70
C TYR A 367 4.35 9.24 4.02
N GLY A 368 4.65 8.04 4.53
CA GLY A 368 4.15 7.61 5.85
C GLY A 368 4.62 8.48 7.02
N GLN A 369 5.62 9.35 6.83
CA GLN A 369 6.05 10.31 7.83
C GLN A 369 5.11 11.52 8.03
N THR A 370 4.08 11.68 7.19
CA THR A 370 3.14 12.81 7.27
C THR A 370 2.30 12.78 8.54
N ASP A 371 1.68 11.65 8.84
CA ASP A 371 0.79 11.46 9.98
C ASP A 371 0.63 9.98 10.36
N LEU A 372 -0.17 9.72 11.40
CA LEU A 372 -0.35 8.37 11.94
C LEU A 372 -1.18 7.46 11.01
N GLU A 373 -2.13 8.01 10.25
CA GLU A 373 -2.96 7.24 9.32
C GLU A 373 -2.08 6.72 8.19
N GLU A 374 -1.28 7.60 7.58
CA GLU A 374 -0.36 7.23 6.48
C GLU A 374 0.75 6.30 6.97
N SER A 375 1.26 6.53 8.18
CA SER A 375 2.22 5.61 8.81
C SER A 375 1.63 4.21 9.01
N PHE A 376 0.37 4.10 9.41
CA PHE A 376 -0.28 2.79 9.58
C PHE A 376 -0.45 2.10 8.24
N ALA A 377 -0.98 2.79 7.25
CA ALA A 377 -1.26 2.26 5.93
C ALA A 377 0.02 1.75 5.22
N GLU A 378 1.14 2.47 5.33
CA GLU A 378 2.42 1.98 4.80
C GLU A 378 3.01 0.82 5.58
N CYS A 379 2.98 0.87 6.92
CA CYS A 379 3.44 -0.25 7.72
C CYS A 379 2.60 -1.50 7.44
N PHE A 380 1.28 -1.36 7.23
CA PHE A 380 0.41 -2.46 6.82
C PHE A 380 0.82 -3.00 5.45
N ALA A 381 1.03 -2.13 4.45
CA ALA A 381 1.46 -2.56 3.13
C ALA A 381 2.80 -3.32 3.16
N LEU A 382 3.79 -2.81 3.88
CA LEU A 382 5.07 -3.50 4.08
C LEU A 382 4.87 -4.82 4.86
N ALA A 383 4.09 -4.86 5.93
CA ALA A 383 3.86 -6.10 6.66
C ALA A 383 3.30 -7.23 5.79
N LYS A 384 2.51 -6.89 4.76
CA LYS A 384 1.93 -7.84 3.80
C LYS A 384 2.88 -8.21 2.68
N ALA A 385 3.58 -7.24 2.10
CA ALA A 385 4.36 -7.44 0.89
C ALA A 385 5.88 -7.60 1.13
N ASP A 386 6.42 -6.93 2.15
CA ASP A 386 7.82 -7.03 2.59
C ASP A 386 7.98 -6.91 4.13
N PRO A 387 7.67 -7.99 4.87
CA PRO A 387 7.80 -7.97 6.34
C PRO A 387 9.25 -7.84 6.80
N GLN A 388 10.25 -8.14 5.95
CA GLN A 388 11.67 -8.02 6.32
C GLN A 388 12.12 -6.56 6.26
N ALA A 389 11.70 -5.81 5.24
CA ALA A 389 11.87 -4.36 5.18
C ALA A 389 11.24 -3.69 6.41
N LEU A 390 10.00 -4.07 6.73
CA LEU A 390 9.34 -3.56 7.94
C LEU A 390 10.12 -3.93 9.20
N ARG A 391 10.67 -5.15 9.32
CA ARG A 391 11.43 -5.58 10.50
C ARG A 391 12.69 -4.75 10.71
N ARG A 392 13.39 -4.37 9.62
CA ARG A 392 14.58 -3.52 9.69
C ARG A 392 14.27 -2.13 10.23
N ILE A 393 13.10 -1.59 9.89
CA ILE A 393 12.65 -0.25 10.34
C ILE A 393 12.02 -0.33 11.74
N TYR A 394 11.16 -1.34 11.95
CA TYR A 394 10.31 -1.55 13.12
C TYR A 394 10.27 -3.03 13.53
N PRO A 395 11.19 -3.50 14.39
CA PRO A 395 11.34 -4.92 14.68
C PRO A 395 10.08 -5.62 15.23
N ALA A 396 9.22 -4.91 15.95
CA ALA A 396 8.02 -5.45 16.59
C ALA A 396 6.77 -5.48 15.68
N LEU A 397 6.71 -4.60 14.67
CA LEU A 397 5.49 -4.45 13.85
C LEU A 397 5.17 -5.66 12.97
N PRO A 398 6.14 -6.34 12.32
CA PRO A 398 5.83 -7.52 11.51
C PRO A 398 5.11 -8.60 12.32
N ASP A 399 5.56 -8.84 13.56
CA ASP A 399 4.96 -9.86 14.43
C ASP A 399 3.56 -9.42 14.89
N TRP A 400 3.36 -8.13 15.20
CA TRP A 400 2.06 -7.56 15.54
C TRP A 400 1.01 -7.69 14.41
N PHE A 401 1.42 -7.45 13.17
CA PHE A 401 0.54 -7.67 12.01
C PHE A 401 0.31 -9.16 11.73
N ALA A 402 1.32 -10.01 11.95
CA ALA A 402 1.24 -11.46 11.76
C ALA A 402 0.32 -12.14 12.79
N THR A 403 0.22 -11.60 14.01
CA THR A 403 -0.74 -12.03 15.04
C THR A 403 -2.12 -11.40 14.86
N TYR A 404 -2.31 -10.57 13.83
CA TYR A 404 -3.56 -9.88 13.49
C TYR A 404 -4.08 -8.96 14.61
N GLU A 405 -3.19 -8.39 15.40
CA GLU A 405 -3.58 -7.51 16.51
C GLU A 405 -4.22 -6.20 16.03
N HIS A 406 -3.88 -5.72 14.82
CA HIS A 406 -4.57 -4.59 14.18
C HIS A 406 -6.07 -4.85 13.96
N LEU A 407 -6.47 -6.12 13.87
CA LEU A 407 -7.87 -6.52 13.74
C LEU A 407 -8.57 -6.67 15.09
N GLY A 408 -7.87 -6.58 16.22
CA GLY A 408 -8.47 -6.71 17.56
C GLY A 408 -9.71 -5.82 17.74
N PRO A 409 -9.61 -4.50 17.47
CA PRO A 409 -10.77 -3.61 17.52
C PRO A 409 -11.86 -3.94 16.48
N VAL A 410 -11.44 -4.39 15.29
CA VAL A 410 -12.31 -4.65 14.14
C VAL A 410 -13.14 -5.92 14.34
N ARG A 411 -12.56 -6.99 14.89
CA ARG A 411 -13.22 -8.29 15.12
C ARG A 411 -14.46 -8.22 15.98
N SER A 412 -14.53 -7.26 16.90
CA SER A 412 -15.71 -7.05 17.76
C SER A 412 -16.96 -6.60 16.98
N VAL A 413 -16.76 -5.99 15.81
CA VAL A 413 -17.81 -5.42 14.95
C VAL A 413 -17.82 -6.04 13.54
N LEU A 414 -16.92 -6.98 13.26
CA LEU A 414 -16.94 -7.73 12.01
C LEU A 414 -18.24 -8.53 11.95
N ARG A 415 -19.17 -8.07 11.11
CA ARG A 415 -20.34 -8.84 10.78
C ARG A 415 -19.87 -10.08 10.03
N GLN A 416 -20.11 -11.26 10.61
CA GLN A 416 -20.05 -12.48 9.81
C GLN A 416 -21.05 -12.28 8.66
N GLY A 417 -20.62 -12.59 7.45
CA GLY A 417 -21.47 -12.41 6.27
C GLY A 417 -22.74 -13.26 6.38
N PRO A 418 -23.72 -13.07 5.48
CA PRO A 418 -24.80 -14.04 5.33
C PRO A 418 -24.27 -15.47 5.14
#